data_AF-A0A7Y2A0V5-F1
#
_entry.id   AF-A0A7Y2A0V5-F1
#
_cell.length_a   1.000
_cell.length_b   1.000
_cell.length_c   1.000
_cell.angle_alpha   90.00
_cell.angle_beta   90.00
_cell.angle_gamma   90.00
#
_symmetry.space_group_name_H-M   'P 1'
#
loop_
_entity.id
_entity.type
_entity.pdbx_description
1 polymer ?
#
loop_
_entity_poly.entity_id
_entity_poly.type
_entity_poly.pdbx_seq_one_letter_code
_entity_poly.pdbx_strand_id
1 'polypeptide(L)'
;MKKLTLIFAVLVAAFCTKAQDLVPPKLNCLEVLPGGDVDISWTKPDVEPADFSHYEIFFSITNINFVTFLTVPNYTDEFFSHAVGTADNQPQYYFMRTVDITGNTSEHSDTLSTIFLTLNGQSFIAPIAEMLWNPLYTPSVMDTAEGTYFIERDIGNGWDIAGDSQFGEEAYSELVQVCHGLEDSVLIGYRVTLPHPSGCISRSQDRTGKYRDVNPPTLPDIETVSVDTATNNAVVCWYPSPEGDTQGYIVQEVVFSGLDTNYFTVDQTNDPSILSFLYNVSDASDMVEYFVVIPFDSCVHSGNTMGNTNGNINSSYMHQTIFIDTELDRCLREVTVNWNKYE
;
A
#
# COMPACT_ATOMS: atom_id res chain seq x y z
N MET A 1 -20.92 96.05 -20.21
CA MET A 1 -20.61 94.63 -20.49
C MET A 1 -20.23 93.96 -19.16
N LYS A 2 -20.98 92.90 -18.82
CA LYS A 2 -20.76 91.79 -17.87
C LYS A 2 -19.97 92.03 -16.56
N LYS A 3 -20.69 91.95 -15.43
CA LYS A 3 -20.15 91.62 -14.09
C LYS A 3 -19.67 90.17 -14.08
N LEU A 4 -18.44 89.93 -13.63
CA LEU A 4 -17.85 88.60 -13.48
C LEU A 4 -17.92 88.21 -11.99
N THR A 5 -18.81 87.28 -11.66
CA THR A 5 -18.95 86.71 -10.32
C THR A 5 -18.05 85.48 -10.24
N LEU A 6 -17.05 85.51 -9.36
CA LEU A 6 -16.14 84.39 -9.10
C LEU A 6 -16.84 83.41 -8.13
N ILE A 7 -17.17 82.21 -8.60
CA ILE A 7 -17.72 81.13 -7.77
C ILE A 7 -16.56 80.23 -7.34
N PHE A 8 -16.32 80.17 -6.03
CA PHE A 8 -15.32 79.27 -5.44
C PHE A 8 -15.98 77.91 -5.21
N ALA A 9 -15.69 76.93 -6.07
CA ALA A 9 -16.17 75.56 -5.92
C ALA A 9 -15.22 74.80 -4.98
N VAL A 10 -15.71 74.48 -3.78
CA VAL A 10 -15.02 73.58 -2.84
C VAL A 10 -15.22 72.15 -3.33
N LEU A 11 -14.14 71.53 -3.83
CA LEU A 11 -14.11 70.14 -4.25
C LEU A 11 -13.88 69.27 -3.00
N VAL A 12 -14.94 68.72 -2.41
CA VAL A 12 -14.82 67.71 -1.37
C VAL A 12 -14.50 66.38 -2.06
N ALA A 13 -13.23 65.99 -2.04
CA ALA A 13 -12.81 64.66 -2.46
C ALA A 13 -13.28 63.65 -1.40
N ALA A 14 -14.44 63.03 -1.65
CA ALA A 14 -14.86 61.86 -0.91
C ALA A 14 -13.92 60.70 -1.29
N PHE A 15 -12.90 60.46 -0.45
CA PHE A 15 -12.17 59.20 -0.48
C PHE A 15 -13.15 58.10 -0.07
N CYS A 16 -13.72 57.44 -1.06
CA CYS A 16 -14.40 56.18 -0.87
C CYS A 16 -13.31 55.13 -0.64
N THR A 17 -12.86 55.00 0.61
CA THR A 17 -12.08 53.85 1.04
C THR A 17 -13.00 52.64 0.88
N LYS A 18 -12.75 51.80 -0.12
CA LYS A 18 -13.30 50.44 -0.09
C LYS A 18 -12.83 49.83 1.22
N ALA A 19 -13.76 49.35 2.04
CA ALA A 19 -13.40 48.43 3.10
C ALA A 19 -12.63 47.28 2.45
N GLN A 20 -11.43 46.99 2.94
CA GLN A 20 -10.70 45.80 2.53
C GLN A 20 -11.44 44.62 3.15
N ASP A 21 -12.00 43.74 2.30
CA ASP A 21 -12.64 42.53 2.79
C ASP A 21 -11.59 41.68 3.51
N LEU A 22 -11.88 41.33 4.77
CA LEU A 22 -10.99 40.50 5.58
C LEU A 22 -10.98 39.08 5.01
N VAL A 23 -9.79 38.55 4.75
CA VAL A 23 -9.61 37.23 4.11
C VAL A 23 -9.38 36.16 5.18
N PRO A 24 -10.04 35.00 5.12
CA PRO A 24 -9.77 33.91 6.06
C PRO A 24 -8.41 33.26 5.83
N PRO A 25 -7.84 32.59 6.84
CA PRO A 25 -6.68 31.73 6.65
C PRO A 25 -7.03 30.55 5.74
N LYS A 26 -6.05 30.04 5.00
CA LYS A 26 -6.22 28.83 4.20
C LYS A 26 -5.76 27.62 5.01
N LEU A 27 -6.69 26.79 5.48
CA LEU A 27 -6.35 25.51 6.11
C LEU A 27 -5.58 24.61 5.14
N ASN A 28 -4.47 24.06 5.61
CA ASN A 28 -3.55 23.24 4.81
C ASN A 28 -3.62 21.76 5.20
N CYS A 29 -3.40 21.43 6.48
CA CYS A 29 -3.38 20.05 6.96
C CYS A 29 -4.05 19.86 8.31
N LEU A 30 -4.58 18.65 8.51
CA LEU A 30 -5.04 18.11 9.78
C LEU A 30 -4.33 16.79 10.07
N GLU A 31 -3.46 16.77 11.08
CA GLU A 31 -2.69 15.59 11.47
C GLU A 31 -3.25 15.00 12.77
N VAL A 32 -3.74 13.76 12.72
CA VAL A 32 -4.16 13.04 13.92
C VAL A 32 -2.93 12.50 14.64
N LEU A 33 -2.73 12.91 15.89
CA LEU A 33 -1.64 12.47 16.76
C LEU A 33 -2.02 11.22 17.57
N PRO A 34 -1.04 10.45 18.07
CA PRO A 34 -1.32 9.37 19.01
C PRO A 34 -2.12 9.87 20.22
N GLY A 35 -3.28 9.24 20.48
CA GLY A 35 -4.20 9.65 21.54
C GLY A 35 -5.38 10.48 21.06
N GLY A 36 -5.46 10.79 19.75
CA GLY A 36 -6.63 11.39 19.13
C GLY A 36 -6.67 12.91 19.19
N ASP A 37 -5.53 13.55 19.46
CA ASP A 37 -5.34 14.99 19.32
C ASP A 37 -5.11 15.37 17.85
N VAL A 38 -5.34 16.64 17.49
CA VAL A 38 -5.24 17.11 16.10
C VAL A 38 -4.33 18.31 16.01
N ASP A 39 -3.29 18.18 15.19
CA ASP A 39 -2.45 19.28 14.76
C ASP A 39 -3.03 19.92 13.50
N ILE A 40 -3.26 21.23 13.58
CA ILE A 40 -3.92 22.04 12.56
C ILE A 40 -2.89 23.01 12.01
N SER A 41 -2.77 23.07 10.69
CA SER A 41 -1.88 24.03 10.02
C SER A 41 -2.61 24.81 8.93
N TRP A 42 -2.20 26.06 8.72
CA TRP A 42 -2.81 26.95 7.75
C TRP A 42 -1.78 27.91 7.15
N THR A 43 -2.14 28.53 6.04
CA THR A 43 -1.41 29.66 5.47
C THR A 43 -2.08 30.94 5.95
N LYS A 44 -1.29 31.87 6.51
CA LYS A 44 -1.83 33.16 6.98
C LYS A 44 -2.44 33.98 5.83
N PRO A 45 -3.52 34.74 6.08
CA PRO A 45 -4.11 35.62 5.07
C PRO A 45 -3.25 36.88 4.86
N ASP A 46 -3.46 37.53 3.72
CA ASP A 46 -2.81 38.80 3.37
C ASP A 46 -3.53 39.98 4.05
N VAL A 47 -3.27 40.13 5.36
CA VAL A 47 -3.79 41.19 6.24
C VAL A 47 -2.60 41.88 6.89
N GLU A 48 -2.66 43.21 6.99
CA GLU A 48 -1.62 43.97 7.68
C GLU A 48 -1.54 43.53 9.16
N PRO A 49 -0.35 43.19 9.70
CA PRO A 49 -0.22 42.70 11.07
C PRO A 49 -0.76 43.67 12.14
N ALA A 50 -0.80 44.97 11.84
CA ALA A 50 -1.33 45.99 12.73
C ALA A 50 -2.87 45.96 12.85
N ASP A 51 -3.55 45.41 11.84
CA ASP A 51 -5.00 45.32 11.79
C ASP A 51 -5.51 43.96 12.30
N PHE A 52 -4.62 42.99 12.49
CA PHE A 52 -4.95 41.66 13.00
C PHE A 52 -5.20 41.65 14.52
N SER A 53 -6.24 40.93 14.94
CA SER A 53 -6.53 40.65 16.36
C SER A 53 -6.22 39.20 16.74
N HIS A 54 -6.87 38.24 16.08
CA HIS A 54 -6.67 36.80 16.31
C HIS A 54 -7.29 35.96 15.19
N TYR A 55 -6.91 34.69 15.13
CA TYR A 55 -7.65 33.66 14.41
C TYR A 55 -8.68 33.01 15.33
N GLU A 56 -9.84 32.67 14.77
CA GLU A 56 -10.83 31.81 15.40
C GLU A 56 -10.82 30.45 14.70
N ILE A 57 -10.59 29.39 15.46
CA ILE A 57 -10.71 28.00 14.97
C ILE A 57 -12.04 27.43 15.46
N PHE A 58 -12.87 27.00 14.52
CA PHE A 58 -14.14 26.36 14.78
C PHE A 58 -14.00 24.85 14.65
N PHE A 59 -14.73 24.13 15.49
CA PHE A 59 -14.64 22.68 15.62
C PHE A 59 -16.03 22.04 15.63
N SER A 60 -16.16 20.90 14.98
CA SER A 60 -17.35 20.04 15.03
C SER A 60 -16.97 18.56 14.95
N ILE A 61 -17.79 17.70 15.55
CA ILE A 61 -17.74 16.24 15.38
C ILE A 61 -18.77 15.73 14.35
N THR A 62 -19.68 16.59 13.87
CA THR A 62 -20.78 16.20 12.98
C THR A 62 -20.82 16.97 11.66
N ASN A 63 -19.95 17.96 11.48
CA ASN A 63 -20.00 18.91 10.36
C ASN A 63 -21.32 19.70 10.24
N ILE A 64 -22.10 19.78 11.32
CA ILE A 64 -23.38 20.51 11.35
C ILE A 64 -23.32 21.63 12.38
N ASN A 65 -22.94 21.30 13.61
CA ASN A 65 -22.87 22.25 14.70
C ASN A 65 -21.40 22.53 15.03
N PHE A 66 -20.95 23.74 14.72
CA PHE A 66 -19.62 24.23 15.08
C PHE A 66 -19.73 25.09 16.34
N VAL A 67 -18.95 24.76 17.37
CA VAL A 67 -19.21 25.26 18.72
C VAL A 67 -18.43 26.50 19.15
N THR A 68 -17.38 26.94 18.43
CA THR A 68 -16.56 28.16 18.72
C THR A 68 -15.94 28.16 20.14
N PHE A 69 -14.64 28.31 20.39
CA PHE A 69 -13.48 28.62 19.56
C PHE A 69 -12.22 28.18 20.32
N LEU A 70 -11.14 27.98 19.59
CA LEU A 70 -9.77 28.16 20.08
C LEU A 70 -9.25 29.43 19.42
N THR A 71 -8.72 30.39 20.18
CA THR A 71 -8.17 31.64 19.62
C THR A 71 -6.68 31.48 19.46
N VAL A 72 -6.16 31.94 18.33
CA VAL A 72 -4.72 32.08 18.13
C VAL A 72 -4.41 33.57 17.96
N PRO A 73 -3.80 34.22 18.97
CA PRO A 73 -3.67 35.68 19.01
C PRO A 73 -2.47 36.22 18.22
N ASN A 74 -1.55 35.37 17.77
CA ASN A 74 -0.39 35.85 17.01
C ASN A 74 -0.64 35.68 15.51
N TYR A 75 -0.50 36.78 14.77
CA TYR A 75 -0.68 36.80 13.31
C TYR A 75 0.25 35.82 12.57
N THR A 76 1.46 35.63 13.09
CA THR A 76 2.50 34.79 12.48
C THR A 76 2.34 33.31 12.78
N ASP A 77 1.42 32.93 13.66
CA ASP A 77 1.19 31.52 13.94
C ASP A 77 0.47 30.89 12.73
N GLU A 78 1.00 29.76 12.28
CA GLU A 78 0.49 28.94 11.16
C GLU A 78 0.18 27.50 11.61
N PHE A 79 0.15 27.30 12.93
CA PHE A 79 0.01 26.01 13.59
C PHE A 79 -0.76 26.13 14.91
N PHE A 80 -1.61 25.14 15.19
CA PHE A 80 -2.28 24.98 16.48
C PHE A 80 -2.55 23.50 16.77
N SER A 81 -2.27 23.07 18.00
CA SER A 81 -2.57 21.71 18.46
C SER A 81 -3.83 21.68 19.31
N HIS A 82 -4.87 20.99 18.83
CA HIS A 82 -6.13 20.81 19.53
C HIS A 82 -6.14 19.47 20.28
N ALA A 83 -6.05 19.56 21.62
CA ALA A 83 -6.09 18.40 22.52
C ALA A 83 -7.51 17.81 22.67
N VAL A 84 -8.09 17.36 21.57
CA VAL A 84 -9.48 16.87 21.49
C VAL A 84 -9.61 15.42 21.97
N GLY A 85 -8.53 14.63 21.93
CA GLY A 85 -8.49 13.24 22.40
C GLY A 85 -9.51 12.28 21.78
N THR A 86 -10.13 12.62 20.65
CA THR A 86 -11.26 11.87 20.07
C THR A 86 -11.19 11.69 18.56
N ALA A 87 -10.15 12.21 17.89
CA ALA A 87 -9.96 12.01 16.45
C ALA A 87 -9.74 10.53 16.06
N ASP A 88 -9.30 9.71 17.02
CA ASP A 88 -9.17 8.26 16.84
C ASP A 88 -10.52 7.52 16.76
N ASN A 89 -11.63 8.16 17.16
CA ASN A 89 -12.95 7.52 17.24
C ASN A 89 -13.90 7.96 16.12
N GLN A 90 -13.72 9.16 15.58
CA GLN A 90 -14.54 9.70 14.50
C GLN A 90 -13.84 10.88 13.82
N PRO A 91 -14.24 11.24 12.58
CA PRO A 91 -13.74 12.43 11.91
C PRO A 91 -14.04 13.71 12.70
N GLN A 92 -13.08 14.63 12.70
CA GLN A 92 -13.16 15.94 13.33
C GLN A 92 -13.14 17.01 12.24
N TYR A 93 -14.00 18.02 12.34
CA TYR A 93 -14.19 19.03 11.30
C TYR A 93 -13.76 20.40 11.79
N TYR A 94 -13.02 21.13 10.95
CA TYR A 94 -12.47 22.44 11.28
C TYR A 94 -12.67 23.44 10.15
N PHE A 95 -12.96 24.68 10.51
CA PHE A 95 -12.80 25.85 9.65
C PHE A 95 -12.25 27.01 10.46
N MET A 96 -11.70 28.01 9.79
CA MET A 96 -11.07 29.17 10.43
C MET A 96 -11.67 30.50 9.96
N ARG A 97 -11.53 31.52 10.80
CA ARG A 97 -11.77 32.93 10.46
C ARG A 97 -10.64 33.80 10.98
N THR A 98 -10.48 34.95 10.36
CA THR A 98 -9.63 36.03 10.87
C THR A 98 -10.51 37.10 11.48
N VAL A 99 -10.04 37.66 12.60
CA VAL A 99 -10.69 38.78 13.29
C VAL A 99 -9.73 39.96 13.30
N ASP A 100 -10.24 41.14 12.96
CA ASP A 100 -9.48 42.39 13.00
C ASP A 100 -9.55 43.08 14.37
N ILE A 101 -8.72 44.12 14.59
CA ILE A 101 -8.69 44.89 15.84
C ILE A 101 -9.98 45.68 16.13
N THR A 102 -10.86 45.85 15.13
CA THR A 102 -12.17 46.49 15.28
C THR A 102 -13.29 45.50 15.56
N GLY A 103 -12.98 44.19 15.52
CA GLY A 103 -13.90 43.09 15.76
C GLY A 103 -14.67 42.63 14.53
N ASN A 104 -14.30 43.07 13.32
CA ASN A 104 -14.88 42.48 12.10
C ASN A 104 -14.27 41.11 11.87
N THR A 105 -15.07 40.22 11.27
CA THR A 105 -14.67 38.85 10.96
C THR A 105 -14.66 38.63 9.46
N SER A 106 -13.73 37.80 9.00
CA SER A 106 -13.72 37.32 7.63
C SER A 106 -14.89 36.36 7.39
N GLU A 107 -15.15 36.06 6.12
CA GLU A 107 -15.84 34.82 5.76
C GLU A 107 -15.10 33.61 6.35
N HIS A 108 -15.76 32.45 6.42
CA HIS A 108 -15.09 31.23 6.87
C HIS A 108 -14.19 30.65 5.78
N SER A 109 -13.11 29.98 6.18
CA SER A 109 -12.34 29.12 5.29
C SER A 109 -13.21 27.95 4.81
N ASP A 110 -12.68 27.17 3.85
CA ASP A 110 -13.22 25.84 3.59
C ASP A 110 -13.16 24.98 4.86
N THR A 111 -14.12 24.05 4.96
CA THR A 111 -14.16 23.09 6.06
C THR A 111 -13.33 21.86 5.69
N LEU A 112 -12.36 21.54 6.54
CA LEU A 112 -11.59 20.31 6.46
C LEU A 112 -12.08 19.28 7.48
N SER A 113 -11.92 18.01 7.16
CA SER A 113 -12.17 16.87 8.03
C SER A 113 -10.89 16.07 8.23
N THR A 114 -10.55 15.68 9.46
CA THR A 114 -9.46 14.72 9.67
C THR A 114 -9.71 13.46 8.84
N ILE A 115 -8.66 12.91 8.24
CA ILE A 115 -8.76 11.63 7.53
C ILE A 115 -9.04 10.54 8.56
N PHE A 116 -10.15 9.81 8.40
CA PHE A 116 -10.53 8.73 9.29
C PHE A 116 -10.46 7.38 8.59
N LEU A 117 -9.41 6.61 8.87
CA LEU A 117 -9.19 5.29 8.29
C LEU A 117 -10.08 4.20 8.91
N THR A 118 -10.77 3.45 8.07
CA THR A 118 -11.54 2.26 8.43
C THR A 118 -10.92 1.04 7.77
N LEU A 119 -10.69 -0.01 8.56
CA LEU A 119 -10.29 -1.32 8.05
C LEU A 119 -11.53 -2.20 7.97
N ASN A 120 -11.87 -2.62 6.76
CA ASN A 120 -12.94 -3.58 6.49
C ASN A 120 -12.39 -5.01 6.41
N GLY A 121 -13.29 -5.99 6.48
CA GLY A 121 -12.94 -7.39 6.25
C GLY A 121 -12.01 -8.01 7.31
N GLN A 122 -11.84 -7.37 8.47
CA GLN A 122 -10.96 -7.87 9.54
C GLN A 122 -11.41 -9.26 10.01
N SER A 123 -10.62 -10.28 9.71
CA SER A 123 -10.81 -11.66 10.16
C SER A 123 -9.45 -12.31 10.33
N PHE A 124 -9.33 -13.28 11.25
CA PHE A 124 -8.10 -14.05 11.47
C PHE A 124 -7.61 -14.80 10.23
N ILE A 125 -8.44 -14.92 9.19
CA ILE A 125 -8.15 -15.61 7.93
C ILE A 125 -8.22 -14.68 6.71
N ALA A 126 -8.27 -13.36 6.90
CA ALA A 126 -8.36 -12.42 5.78
C ALA A 126 -6.97 -12.23 5.14
N PRO A 127 -6.78 -12.61 3.86
CA PRO A 127 -5.56 -12.31 3.13
C PRO A 127 -5.55 -10.89 2.55
N ILE A 128 -6.68 -10.17 2.64
CA ILE A 128 -6.81 -8.83 2.04
C ILE A 128 -7.08 -7.82 3.15
N ALA A 129 -6.27 -6.77 3.19
CA ALA A 129 -6.52 -5.58 3.99
C ALA A 129 -7.30 -4.57 3.16
N GLU A 130 -8.61 -4.45 3.42
CA GLU A 130 -9.46 -3.46 2.77
C GLU A 130 -9.51 -2.18 3.59
N MET A 131 -9.08 -1.08 2.99
CA MET A 131 -8.99 0.24 3.61
C MET A 131 -9.95 1.21 2.94
N LEU A 132 -10.72 1.93 3.76
CA LEU A 132 -11.58 3.04 3.33
C LEU A 132 -11.33 4.24 4.23
N TRP A 133 -11.39 5.45 3.68
CA TRP A 133 -11.30 6.68 4.48
C TRP A 133 -12.26 7.76 3.97
N ASN A 134 -12.43 8.84 4.74
CA ASN A 134 -13.11 10.04 4.25
C ASN A 134 -12.11 11.02 3.63
N PRO A 135 -12.56 11.86 2.67
CA PRO A 135 -11.72 12.92 2.12
C PRO A 135 -11.44 14.01 3.17
N LEU A 136 -10.30 14.67 3.01
CA LEU A 136 -9.91 15.82 3.84
C LEU A 136 -10.80 17.06 3.62
N TYR A 137 -11.42 17.22 2.45
CA TYR A 137 -12.19 18.43 2.07
C TYR A 137 -13.67 18.12 1.81
N THR A 138 -14.58 18.99 2.26
CA THR A 138 -16.02 18.92 1.96
C THR A 138 -16.63 20.31 1.68
N PRO A 139 -17.29 20.56 0.52
CA PRO A 139 -17.42 19.70 -0.67
C PRO A 139 -16.05 19.54 -1.36
N SER A 140 -15.87 18.44 -2.09
CA SER A 140 -14.61 17.95 -2.68
C SER A 140 -14.04 18.83 -3.82
N VAL A 141 -13.97 20.14 -3.64
CA VAL A 141 -13.33 21.07 -4.56
C VAL A 141 -11.97 21.46 -3.98
N MET A 142 -11.10 20.46 -3.81
CA MET A 142 -9.70 20.74 -4.09
C MET A 142 -9.66 21.13 -5.57
N ASP A 143 -8.86 22.14 -5.91
CA ASP A 143 -8.44 22.32 -7.30
C ASP A 143 -7.85 20.97 -7.72
N THR A 144 -8.57 20.25 -8.60
CA THR A 144 -8.52 18.79 -8.78
C THR A 144 -7.24 18.31 -9.48
N ALA A 145 -6.11 18.95 -9.20
CA ALA A 145 -4.86 18.71 -9.90
C ALA A 145 -3.93 17.74 -9.16
N GLU A 146 -3.67 17.85 -7.86
CA GLU A 146 -2.58 17.05 -7.26
C GLU A 146 -2.81 16.76 -5.76
N GLY A 147 -3.20 15.52 -5.45
CA GLY A 147 -3.24 15.02 -4.09
C GLY A 147 -3.18 13.49 -4.10
N THR A 148 -2.00 12.94 -3.82
CA THR A 148 -1.80 11.50 -3.68
C THR A 148 -1.84 11.14 -2.21
N TYR A 149 -2.77 10.28 -1.83
CA TYR A 149 -2.76 9.61 -0.55
C TYR A 149 -1.65 8.56 -0.55
N PHE A 150 -0.82 8.54 0.48
CA PHE A 150 0.10 7.43 0.72
C PHE A 150 -0.44 6.57 1.86
N ILE A 151 -0.51 5.27 1.59
CA ILE A 151 -0.87 4.26 2.58
C ILE A 151 0.44 3.78 3.19
N GLU A 152 0.61 4.07 4.48
CA GLU A 152 1.75 3.60 5.24
C GLU A 152 1.36 2.38 6.06
N ARG A 153 2.26 1.39 6.11
CA ARG A 153 2.09 0.09 6.75
C ARG A 153 3.22 -0.15 7.72
N ASP A 154 2.91 -0.66 8.90
CA ASP A 154 3.88 -1.12 9.91
C ASP A 154 3.65 -2.59 10.23
N ILE A 155 4.68 -3.40 9.96
CA ILE A 155 4.72 -4.84 10.25
C ILE A 155 5.61 -5.17 11.48
N GLY A 156 5.99 -4.17 12.27
CA GLY A 156 6.84 -4.29 13.46
C GLY A 156 8.26 -3.74 13.28
N ASN A 157 8.58 -3.17 12.11
CA ASN A 157 9.91 -2.60 11.80
C ASN A 157 9.86 -1.08 11.53
N GLY A 158 8.70 -0.45 11.72
CA GLY A 158 8.46 0.95 11.37
C GLY A 158 7.49 1.08 10.19
N TRP A 159 7.10 2.32 9.94
CA TRP A 159 6.15 2.68 8.87
C TRP A 159 6.87 2.79 7.53
N ASP A 160 6.41 2.02 6.54
CA ASP A 160 6.84 2.09 5.14
C ASP A 160 5.63 2.29 4.22
N ILE A 161 5.85 2.78 3.00
CA ILE A 161 4.77 2.96 2.01
C ILE A 161 4.37 1.58 1.45
N ALA A 162 3.11 1.19 1.66
CA ALA A 162 2.51 -0.01 1.05
C ALA A 162 1.89 0.28 -0.32
N GLY A 163 1.37 1.49 -0.52
CA GLY A 163 0.78 1.90 -1.78
C GLY A 163 0.31 3.34 -1.76
N ASP A 164 -0.36 3.73 -2.83
CA ASP A 164 -0.93 5.05 -3.00
C ASP A 164 -2.35 4.98 -3.60
N SER A 165 -3.09 6.06 -3.40
CA SER A 165 -4.36 6.29 -4.09
C SER A 165 -4.52 7.78 -4.38
N GLN A 166 -5.30 8.11 -5.40
CA GLN A 166 -5.54 9.51 -5.77
C GLN A 166 -6.70 10.11 -4.97
N PHE A 167 -6.69 11.42 -4.79
CA PHE A 167 -7.83 12.13 -4.22
C PHE A 167 -9.12 11.85 -5.03
N GLY A 168 -10.22 11.53 -4.35
CA GLY A 168 -11.46 11.04 -4.95
C GLY A 168 -11.57 9.52 -5.05
N GLU A 169 -10.47 8.80 -4.79
CA GLU A 169 -10.41 7.35 -4.66
C GLU A 169 -10.05 7.00 -3.20
N GLU A 170 -10.93 7.30 -2.25
CA GLU A 170 -10.70 7.05 -0.81
C GLU A 170 -10.81 5.57 -0.39
N ALA A 171 -10.17 4.69 -1.17
CA ALA A 171 -10.10 3.26 -0.95
C ALA A 171 -8.74 2.70 -1.39
N TYR A 172 -8.27 1.68 -0.71
CA TYR A 172 -7.10 0.89 -1.11
C TYR A 172 -7.26 -0.54 -0.60
N SER A 173 -6.76 -1.51 -1.35
CA SER A 173 -6.71 -2.90 -0.90
C SER A 173 -5.31 -3.47 -1.11
N GLU A 174 -4.87 -4.22 -0.11
CA GLU A 174 -3.58 -4.89 -0.13
C GLU A 174 -3.78 -6.39 0.03
N LEU A 175 -3.12 -7.18 -0.83
CA LEU A 175 -2.94 -8.60 -0.56
C LEU A 175 -1.79 -8.77 0.44
N VAL A 176 -2.12 -9.21 1.64
CA VAL A 176 -1.15 -9.44 2.71
C VAL A 176 -0.43 -10.75 2.45
N GLN A 177 0.83 -10.63 2.08
CA GLN A 177 1.78 -11.71 1.78
C GLN A 177 2.88 -11.80 2.85
N VAL A 178 2.51 -11.52 4.11
CA VAL A 178 3.45 -11.45 5.23
C VAL A 178 3.18 -12.59 6.19
N CYS A 179 4.19 -13.43 6.38
CA CYS A 179 4.18 -14.57 7.29
C CYS A 179 5.06 -14.27 8.52
N HIS A 180 4.59 -14.59 9.72
CA HIS A 180 5.37 -14.44 10.96
C HIS A 180 5.78 -15.80 11.55
N GLY A 181 6.41 -16.63 10.72
CA GLY A 181 6.91 -17.96 11.09
C GLY A 181 5.80 -18.90 11.58
N LEU A 182 5.89 -19.33 12.85
CA LEU A 182 4.93 -20.24 13.48
C LEU A 182 3.64 -19.55 13.93
N GLU A 183 3.57 -18.22 13.84
CA GLU A 183 2.35 -17.48 14.19
C GLU A 183 1.40 -17.43 13.01
N ASP A 184 0.18 -17.90 13.25
CA ASP A 184 -0.90 -18.04 12.28
C ASP A 184 -1.34 -16.69 11.68
N SER A 185 -1.07 -15.56 12.32
CA SER A 185 -1.51 -14.25 11.86
C SER A 185 -0.56 -13.15 12.35
N VAL A 186 -0.36 -12.12 11.54
CA VAL A 186 0.44 -10.94 11.86
C VAL A 186 -0.47 -9.75 12.18
N LEU A 187 -0.09 -8.94 13.17
CA LEU A 187 -0.74 -7.66 13.45
C LEU A 187 -0.06 -6.59 12.59
N ILE A 188 -0.82 -5.97 11.70
CA ILE A 188 -0.32 -4.94 10.78
C ILE A 188 -1.00 -3.61 11.11
N GLY A 189 -0.18 -2.56 11.28
CA GLY A 189 -0.63 -1.18 11.40
C GLY A 189 -0.77 -0.52 10.03
N TYR A 190 -1.82 0.28 9.86
CA TYR A 190 -2.09 1.09 8.68
C TYR A 190 -2.43 2.52 9.08
N ARG A 191 -2.00 3.46 8.26
CA ARG A 191 -2.43 4.87 8.31
C ARG A 191 -2.36 5.49 6.93
N VAL A 192 -3.14 6.53 6.71
CA VAL A 192 -3.19 7.27 5.45
C VAL A 192 -2.59 8.65 5.68
N THR A 193 -1.72 9.07 4.76
CA THR A 193 -1.15 10.41 4.74
C THR A 193 -1.50 11.14 3.45
N LEU A 194 -1.67 12.45 3.55
CA LEU A 194 -1.86 13.35 2.41
C LEU A 194 -0.93 14.55 2.59
N PRO A 195 0.23 14.58 1.91
CA PRO A 195 1.15 15.71 1.93
C PRO A 195 0.53 16.95 1.27
N HIS A 196 0.85 18.13 1.79
CA HIS A 196 0.46 19.41 1.20
C HIS A 196 1.70 20.19 0.72
N PRO A 197 1.63 20.98 -0.37
CA PRO A 197 2.77 21.75 -0.88
C PRO A 197 3.41 22.75 0.10
N SER A 198 2.70 23.12 1.18
CA SER A 198 3.26 23.94 2.27
C SER A 198 4.26 23.18 3.16
N GLY A 199 4.40 21.86 2.99
CA GLY A 199 5.29 21.00 3.76
C GLY A 199 4.66 20.32 4.98
N CYS A 200 3.38 20.59 5.28
CA CYS A 200 2.64 19.84 6.29
C CYS A 200 2.08 18.54 5.69
N ILE A 201 1.70 17.60 6.57
CA ILE A 201 1.11 16.31 6.18
C ILE A 201 -0.18 16.13 6.97
N SER A 202 -1.30 15.87 6.28
CA SER A 202 -2.49 15.37 6.95
C SER A 202 -2.32 13.87 7.18
N ARG A 203 -2.61 13.38 8.39
CA ARG A 203 -2.45 11.96 8.76
C ARG A 203 -3.70 11.47 9.45
N SER A 204 -4.14 10.26 9.11
CA SER A 204 -5.19 9.56 9.83
C SER A 204 -4.74 9.09 11.20
N GLN A 205 -5.69 8.62 12.00
CA GLN A 205 -5.36 7.77 13.14
C GLN A 205 -4.72 6.45 12.68
N ASP A 206 -3.91 5.86 13.55
CA ASP A 206 -3.37 4.53 13.36
C ASP A 206 -4.47 3.48 13.54
N ARG A 207 -4.52 2.51 12.63
CA ARG A 207 -5.43 1.35 12.72
C ARG A 207 -4.63 0.07 12.61
N THR A 208 -4.93 -0.89 13.47
CA THR A 208 -4.33 -2.21 13.40
C THR A 208 -5.37 -3.25 12.99
N GLY A 209 -4.93 -4.21 12.17
CA GLY A 209 -5.71 -5.38 11.80
C GLY A 209 -4.86 -6.64 11.94
N LYS A 210 -5.51 -7.78 12.17
CA LYS A 210 -4.87 -9.09 12.14
C LYS A 210 -5.12 -9.71 10.78
N TYR A 211 -4.05 -10.08 10.11
CA TYR A 211 -4.08 -10.65 8.76
C TYR A 211 -3.26 -11.93 8.70
N ARG A 212 -3.59 -12.76 7.73
CA ARG A 212 -2.94 -14.04 7.52
C ARG A 212 -2.82 -14.28 6.05
N ASP A 213 -1.61 -14.54 5.60
CA ASP A 213 -1.41 -15.10 4.27
C ASP A 213 -1.81 -16.59 4.27
N VAL A 214 -2.62 -16.94 3.29
CA VAL A 214 -3.17 -18.29 3.07
C VAL A 214 -2.88 -18.78 1.65
N ASN A 215 -2.29 -17.96 0.79
CA ASN A 215 -2.08 -18.27 -0.61
C ASN A 215 -0.65 -18.79 -0.77
N PRO A 216 -0.46 -20.09 -1.07
CA PRO A 216 0.89 -20.58 -1.35
C PRO A 216 1.42 -19.94 -2.64
N PRO A 217 2.76 -19.83 -2.80
CA PRO A 217 3.34 -19.33 -4.04
C PRO A 217 2.90 -20.16 -5.26
N THR A 218 2.89 -19.53 -6.42
CA THR A 218 2.49 -20.17 -7.68
C THR A 218 3.56 -21.16 -8.12
N LEU A 219 3.14 -22.36 -8.55
CA LEU A 219 4.05 -23.40 -9.08
C LEU A 219 4.95 -22.81 -10.19
N PRO A 220 6.28 -23.00 -10.12
CA PRO A 220 7.18 -22.50 -11.14
C PRO A 220 7.08 -23.33 -12.42
N ASP A 221 7.31 -22.68 -13.56
CA ASP A 221 7.51 -23.38 -14.82
C ASP A 221 8.91 -24.03 -14.82
N ILE A 222 8.97 -25.35 -15.08
CA ILE A 222 10.25 -26.03 -15.27
C ILE A 222 10.80 -25.61 -16.64
N GLU A 223 12.00 -25.05 -16.63
CA GLU A 223 12.70 -24.62 -17.84
C GLU A 223 13.22 -25.83 -18.60
N THR A 224 13.94 -26.72 -17.91
CA THR A 224 14.49 -27.93 -18.49
C THR A 224 14.60 -29.08 -17.48
N VAL A 225 14.51 -30.30 -18.01
CA VAL A 225 14.99 -31.53 -17.37
C VAL A 225 15.94 -32.17 -18.37
N SER A 226 17.23 -32.09 -18.08
CA SER A 226 18.30 -32.52 -18.97
C SER A 226 19.20 -33.54 -18.29
N VAL A 227 20.10 -34.19 -19.04
CA VAL A 227 21.08 -35.12 -18.49
C VAL A 227 22.46 -34.48 -18.60
N ASP A 228 23.14 -34.33 -17.47
CA ASP A 228 24.49 -33.77 -17.44
C ASP A 228 25.48 -34.76 -18.10
N THR A 229 26.18 -34.30 -19.13
CA THR A 229 27.07 -35.18 -19.92
C THR A 229 28.33 -35.65 -19.20
N ALA A 230 28.70 -35.03 -18.07
CA ALA A 230 29.88 -35.42 -17.29
C ALA A 230 29.55 -36.53 -16.28
N THR A 231 28.35 -36.49 -15.70
CA THR A 231 27.92 -37.41 -14.64
C THR A 231 26.84 -38.40 -15.08
N ASN A 232 26.17 -38.12 -16.20
CA ASN A 232 24.94 -38.76 -16.68
C ASN A 232 23.74 -38.68 -15.71
N ASN A 233 23.76 -37.70 -14.80
CA ASN A 233 22.68 -37.47 -13.85
C ASN A 233 21.68 -36.45 -14.39
N ALA A 234 20.40 -36.58 -14.02
CA ALA A 234 19.40 -35.59 -14.33
C ALA A 234 19.69 -34.22 -13.67
N VAL A 235 19.47 -33.15 -14.43
CA VAL A 235 19.52 -31.76 -13.98
C VAL A 235 18.18 -31.12 -14.26
N VAL A 236 17.55 -30.58 -13.23
CA VAL A 236 16.28 -29.87 -13.28
C VAL A 236 16.53 -28.38 -13.08
N CYS A 237 16.05 -27.54 -13.99
CA CYS A 237 16.10 -26.08 -13.89
C CYS A 237 14.69 -25.51 -14.01
N TRP A 238 14.37 -24.47 -13.25
CA TRP A 238 13.04 -23.85 -13.25
C TRP A 238 13.12 -22.32 -13.15
N TYR A 239 12.03 -21.65 -13.52
CA TYR A 239 11.89 -20.20 -13.33
C TYR A 239 11.44 -19.89 -11.89
N PRO A 240 11.81 -18.73 -11.32
CA PRO A 240 11.34 -18.37 -9.99
C PRO A 240 9.82 -18.16 -9.95
N SER A 241 9.19 -18.53 -8.84
CA SER A 241 7.79 -18.13 -8.56
C SER A 241 7.69 -16.60 -8.48
N PRO A 242 6.59 -16.00 -8.98
CA PRO A 242 6.45 -14.54 -9.06
C PRO A 242 6.24 -13.87 -7.70
N GLU A 243 5.78 -14.61 -6.69
CA GLU A 243 5.50 -14.06 -5.37
C GLU A 243 6.79 -13.80 -4.57
N GLY A 244 6.91 -12.57 -4.04
CA GLY A 244 8.12 -12.09 -3.35
C GLY A 244 8.36 -12.71 -1.97
N ASP A 245 7.40 -13.45 -1.44
CA ASP A 245 7.43 -14.18 -0.16
C ASP A 245 7.85 -15.66 -0.31
N THR A 246 8.13 -16.11 -1.53
CA THR A 246 8.67 -17.45 -1.79
C THR A 246 9.98 -17.65 -1.03
N GLN A 247 10.05 -18.69 -0.20
CA GLN A 247 11.24 -19.02 0.61
C GLN A 247 12.13 -20.09 0.00
N GLY A 248 11.60 -20.89 -0.92
CA GLY A 248 12.36 -21.98 -1.50
C GLY A 248 11.50 -22.94 -2.29
N TYR A 249 12.12 -24.06 -2.66
CA TYR A 249 11.53 -25.06 -3.53
C TYR A 249 11.81 -26.46 -3.02
N ILE A 250 10.83 -27.35 -3.19
CA ILE A 250 10.92 -28.78 -3.00
C ILE A 250 10.94 -29.41 -4.40
N VAL A 251 11.96 -30.20 -4.70
CA VAL A 251 12.03 -30.97 -5.94
C VAL A 251 11.58 -32.39 -5.65
N GLN A 252 10.63 -32.90 -6.42
CA GLN A 252 10.14 -34.27 -6.29
C GLN A 252 10.32 -35.04 -7.58
N GLU A 253 10.80 -36.29 -7.45
CA GLU A 253 10.73 -37.29 -8.50
C GLU A 253 9.33 -37.93 -8.49
N VAL A 254 8.77 -38.13 -9.69
CA VAL A 254 7.46 -38.75 -9.88
C VAL A 254 7.64 -40.17 -10.43
N VAL A 255 7.15 -41.15 -9.70
CA VAL A 255 7.26 -42.57 -10.06
C VAL A 255 5.88 -43.18 -10.23
N PHE A 256 5.63 -43.73 -11.41
CA PHE A 256 4.38 -44.39 -11.75
C PHE A 256 4.43 -45.89 -11.39
N SER A 257 3.47 -46.34 -10.58
CA SER A 257 3.31 -47.74 -10.18
C SER A 257 1.92 -48.23 -10.60
N GLY A 258 1.77 -48.60 -11.86
CA GLY A 258 0.47 -48.98 -12.44
C GLY A 258 -0.44 -47.77 -12.60
N LEU A 259 -1.51 -47.68 -11.80
CA LEU A 259 -2.41 -46.51 -11.77
C LEU A 259 -2.02 -45.49 -10.69
N ASP A 260 -1.10 -45.85 -9.79
CA ASP A 260 -0.68 -44.98 -8.70
C ASP A 260 0.48 -44.08 -9.15
N THR A 261 0.43 -42.81 -8.74
CA THR A 261 1.50 -41.84 -8.92
C THR A 261 2.10 -41.50 -7.57
N ASN A 262 3.38 -41.79 -7.38
CA ASN A 262 4.10 -41.54 -6.15
C ASN A 262 5.05 -40.36 -6.33
N TYR A 263 5.13 -39.49 -5.33
CA TYR A 263 6.00 -38.33 -5.32
C TYR A 263 7.05 -38.49 -4.22
N PHE A 264 8.32 -38.45 -4.60
CA PHE A 264 9.44 -38.58 -3.67
C PHE A 264 10.23 -37.29 -3.65
N THR A 265 10.32 -36.63 -2.49
CA THR A 265 11.21 -35.48 -2.33
C THR A 265 12.66 -35.91 -2.50
N VAL A 266 13.30 -35.39 -3.54
CA VAL A 266 14.71 -35.64 -3.85
C VAL A 266 15.61 -34.48 -3.43
N ASP A 267 15.03 -33.28 -3.30
CA ASP A 267 15.73 -32.10 -2.77
C ASP A 267 14.78 -31.08 -2.14
N GLN A 268 15.37 -30.22 -1.30
CA GLN A 268 14.72 -29.01 -0.80
C GLN A 268 15.76 -27.90 -0.63
N THR A 269 15.51 -26.76 -1.28
CA THR A 269 16.24 -25.51 -1.04
C THR A 269 15.38 -24.57 -0.22
N ASN A 270 15.99 -23.93 0.79
CA ASN A 270 15.38 -22.82 1.56
C ASN A 270 15.94 -21.45 1.11
N ASP A 271 16.39 -21.38 -0.14
CA ASP A 271 16.85 -20.17 -0.80
C ASP A 271 16.10 -20.05 -2.15
N PRO A 272 15.26 -19.03 -2.34
CA PRO A 272 14.47 -18.86 -3.56
C PRO A 272 15.33 -18.47 -4.78
N SER A 273 16.62 -18.14 -4.58
CA SER A 273 17.55 -17.86 -5.68
C SER A 273 18.21 -19.12 -6.26
N ILE A 274 18.06 -20.28 -5.60
CA ILE A 274 18.50 -21.56 -6.14
C ILE A 274 17.40 -22.09 -7.07
N LEU A 275 17.70 -22.13 -8.36
CA LEU A 275 16.76 -22.45 -9.45
C LEU A 275 17.18 -23.69 -10.27
N SER A 276 18.11 -24.47 -9.74
CA SER A 276 18.62 -25.66 -10.41
C SER A 276 18.99 -26.74 -9.40
N PHE A 277 18.74 -28.00 -9.75
CA PHE A 277 19.08 -29.16 -8.95
C PHE A 277 19.73 -30.26 -9.81
N LEU A 278 20.82 -30.85 -9.30
CA LEU A 278 21.48 -32.03 -9.88
C LEU A 278 21.11 -33.27 -9.07
N TYR A 279 20.40 -34.22 -9.70
CA TYR A 279 19.95 -35.43 -9.04
C TYR A 279 21.06 -36.49 -9.02
N ASN A 280 21.85 -36.51 -7.94
CA ASN A 280 23.09 -37.31 -7.87
C ASN A 280 22.90 -38.84 -7.88
N VAL A 281 21.68 -39.33 -7.66
CA VAL A 281 21.32 -40.76 -7.68
C VAL A 281 20.35 -41.08 -8.82
N SER A 282 20.40 -40.27 -9.89
CA SER A 282 19.57 -40.38 -11.07
C SER A 282 19.84 -41.67 -11.85
N ASP A 283 18.75 -42.27 -12.34
CA ASP A 283 18.72 -43.40 -13.27
C ASP A 283 18.43 -42.93 -14.71
N ALA A 284 18.66 -41.65 -15.04
CA ALA A 284 18.38 -41.05 -16.35
C ALA A 284 19.14 -41.71 -17.53
N SER A 285 20.19 -42.49 -17.22
CA SER A 285 20.92 -43.30 -18.20
C SER A 285 20.20 -44.57 -18.60
N ASP A 286 19.30 -45.06 -17.73
CA ASP A 286 18.63 -46.36 -17.87
C ASP A 286 17.12 -46.20 -18.14
N MET A 287 16.51 -45.09 -17.71
CA MET A 287 15.09 -44.82 -17.91
C MET A 287 14.73 -43.33 -17.96
N VAL A 288 13.49 -43.06 -18.37
CA VAL A 288 12.88 -41.72 -18.27
C VAL A 288 12.57 -41.44 -16.79
N GLU A 289 12.99 -40.28 -16.31
CA GLU A 289 12.68 -39.77 -14.98
C GLU A 289 11.78 -38.54 -15.09
N TYR A 290 10.84 -38.39 -14.15
CA TYR A 290 9.85 -37.32 -14.13
C TYR A 290 10.03 -36.46 -12.89
N PHE A 291 9.91 -35.15 -13.03
CA PHE A 291 10.11 -34.21 -11.94
C PHE A 291 9.01 -33.16 -11.87
N VAL A 292 8.75 -32.71 -10.64
CA VAL A 292 7.96 -31.52 -10.31
C VAL A 292 8.72 -30.66 -9.32
N VAL A 293 8.48 -29.34 -9.38
CA VAL A 293 9.07 -28.37 -8.45
C VAL A 293 7.93 -27.64 -7.74
N ILE A 294 7.98 -27.62 -6.41
CA ILE A 294 6.92 -27.07 -5.55
C ILE A 294 7.51 -25.93 -4.73
N PRO A 295 7.01 -24.69 -4.86
CA PRO A 295 7.47 -23.59 -4.05
C PRO A 295 6.79 -23.62 -2.68
N PHE A 296 7.43 -23.01 -1.70
CA PHE A 296 6.84 -22.76 -0.39
C PHE A 296 7.23 -21.39 0.14
N ASP A 297 6.38 -20.83 0.98
CA ASP A 297 6.62 -19.58 1.72
C ASP A 297 6.92 -19.86 3.21
N SER A 298 7.01 -18.81 4.02
CA SER A 298 7.20 -18.91 5.49
C SER A 298 5.96 -19.32 6.27
N CYS A 299 4.78 -19.31 5.66
CA CYS A 299 3.51 -19.42 6.36
C CYS A 299 3.26 -20.86 6.77
N VAL A 300 3.44 -21.14 8.05
CA VAL A 300 3.23 -22.49 8.59
C VAL A 300 1.78 -22.62 9.07
N HIS A 301 1.03 -23.57 8.50
CA HIS A 301 -0.30 -23.91 8.99
C HIS A 301 -0.19 -24.93 10.13
N SER A 302 -0.91 -24.68 11.24
CA SER A 302 -0.97 -25.53 12.45
C SER A 302 -0.81 -27.04 12.16
N GLY A 303 0.39 -27.59 12.44
CA GLY A 303 0.70 -29.01 12.33
C GLY A 303 1.56 -29.42 11.13
N ASN A 304 1.77 -28.54 10.15
CA ASN A 304 2.82 -28.70 9.14
C ASN A 304 4.12 -28.08 9.66
N THR A 305 5.27 -28.69 9.42
CA THR A 305 6.59 -28.06 9.66
C THR A 305 7.20 -27.51 8.38
N MET A 306 6.60 -27.84 7.24
CA MET A 306 6.89 -27.25 5.94
C MET A 306 5.97 -26.03 5.75
N GLY A 307 6.47 -24.99 5.10
CA GLY A 307 5.71 -23.78 4.78
C GLY A 307 4.46 -24.04 3.93
N ASN A 308 3.74 -23.00 3.54
CA ASN A 308 2.55 -23.15 2.71
C ASN A 308 2.99 -23.55 1.30
N THR A 309 2.56 -24.72 0.84
CA THR A 309 2.90 -25.27 -0.48
C THR A 309 1.67 -25.34 -1.36
N ASN A 310 1.84 -25.13 -2.67
CA ASN A 310 0.77 -25.39 -3.62
C ASN A 310 0.65 -26.89 -3.91
N GLY A 311 -0.34 -27.54 -3.31
CA GLY A 311 -0.59 -28.98 -3.49
C GLY A 311 -1.31 -29.36 -4.79
N ASN A 312 -1.64 -28.41 -5.66
CA ASN A 312 -2.42 -28.68 -6.89
C ASN A 312 -1.50 -29.11 -8.06
N ILE A 313 -0.74 -30.17 -7.84
CA ILE A 313 0.17 -30.76 -8.82
C ILE A 313 -0.63 -31.70 -9.72
N ASN A 314 -0.53 -31.50 -11.02
CA ASN A 314 -1.09 -32.39 -12.02
C ASN A 314 -0.08 -32.60 -13.15
N SER A 315 -0.44 -33.43 -14.13
CA SER A 315 0.48 -33.81 -15.21
C SER A 315 1.00 -32.66 -16.08
N SER A 316 0.34 -31.49 -16.10
CA SER A 316 0.82 -30.33 -16.84
C SER A 316 2.06 -29.67 -16.25
N TYR A 317 2.41 -29.97 -14.99
CA TYR A 317 3.58 -29.42 -14.31
C TYR A 317 4.74 -30.43 -14.22
N MET A 318 4.54 -31.63 -14.77
CA MET A 318 5.57 -32.67 -14.80
C MET A 318 6.45 -32.50 -16.04
N HIS A 319 7.76 -32.45 -15.85
CA HIS A 319 8.73 -32.52 -16.94
C HIS A 319 9.54 -33.80 -16.83
N GLN A 320 10.07 -34.27 -17.96
CA GLN A 320 10.76 -35.56 -18.02
C GLN A 320 12.11 -35.46 -18.72
N THR A 321 13.04 -36.35 -18.38
CA THR A 321 14.29 -36.49 -19.15
C THR A 321 13.99 -36.95 -20.58
N ILE A 322 14.87 -36.56 -21.52
CA ILE A 322 14.89 -37.19 -22.85
C ILE A 322 15.78 -38.42 -22.75
N PHE A 323 15.18 -39.59 -22.86
CA PHE A 323 15.83 -40.88 -22.88
C PHE A 323 16.03 -41.36 -24.32
N ILE A 324 17.25 -41.82 -24.63
CA ILE A 324 17.62 -42.34 -25.94
C ILE A 324 17.73 -43.86 -25.88
N ASP A 325 17.06 -44.53 -26.80
CA ASP A 325 17.22 -45.96 -27.07
C ASP A 325 17.85 -46.17 -28.45
N THR A 326 18.82 -47.08 -28.55
CA THR A 326 19.56 -47.33 -29.79
C THR A 326 19.55 -48.80 -30.19
N GLU A 327 19.19 -49.07 -31.44
CA GLU A 327 19.21 -50.41 -32.01
C GLU A 327 20.20 -50.47 -33.18
N LEU A 328 21.15 -51.41 -33.13
CA LEU A 328 22.13 -51.64 -34.19
C LEU A 328 21.71 -52.82 -35.07
N ASP A 329 21.34 -52.54 -36.33
CA ASP A 329 21.23 -53.57 -37.36
C ASP A 329 22.59 -53.79 -38.02
N ARG A 330 23.26 -54.88 -37.63
CA ARG A 330 24.59 -55.25 -38.18
C ARG A 330 24.54 -55.71 -39.63
N CYS A 331 23.41 -56.23 -40.09
CA CYS A 331 23.23 -56.73 -41.44
C CYS A 331 23.06 -55.56 -42.43
N LEU A 332 22.30 -54.53 -42.01
CA LEU A 332 22.10 -53.30 -42.78
C LEU A 332 23.18 -52.25 -42.53
N ARG A 333 23.98 -52.41 -41.45
CA ARG A 333 24.98 -51.44 -40.96
C ARG A 333 24.34 -50.10 -40.60
N GLU A 334 23.14 -50.16 -40.04
CA GLU A 334 22.36 -48.99 -39.63
C GLU A 334 22.22 -48.97 -38.11
N VAL A 335 22.22 -47.76 -37.54
CA VAL A 335 21.89 -47.52 -36.13
C VAL A 335 20.60 -46.71 -36.12
N THR A 336 19.55 -47.28 -35.54
CA THR A 336 18.30 -46.57 -35.28
C THR A 336 18.39 -45.95 -33.90
N VAL A 337 18.12 -44.65 -33.81
CA VAL A 337 18.11 -43.90 -32.55
C VAL A 337 16.68 -43.41 -32.34
N ASN A 338 16.06 -43.86 -31.25
CA ASN A 338 14.73 -43.44 -30.82
C ASN A 338 14.86 -42.63 -29.53
N TRP A 339 13.98 -41.66 -29.34
CA TRP A 339 13.89 -40.91 -28.09
C TRP A 339 12.43 -40.57 -27.78
N ASN A 340 12.11 -40.40 -26.50
CA ASN A 340 10.82 -39.88 -26.09
C ASN A 340 10.70 -38.39 -26.43
N LYS A 341 9.47 -37.92 -26.68
CA LYS A 341 9.20 -36.50 -26.87
C LYS A 341 9.46 -35.76 -25.55
N TYR A 342 10.09 -34.60 -25.60
CA TYR A 342 10.08 -33.67 -24.46
C TYR A 342 8.69 -33.02 -24.35
N GLU A 343 8.08 -33.11 -23.16
CA GLU A 343 6.77 -32.49 -22.90
C GLU A 343 6.92 -31.03 -22.47
#